data_AF-A0A354KGJ7-F1
#
_entry.id   AF-A0A354KGJ7-F1
#
_cell.length_a   1.000
_cell.length_b   1.000
_cell.length_c   1.000
_cell.angle_alpha   90.00
_cell.angle_beta   90.00
_cell.angle_gamma   90.00
#
_symmetry.space_group_name_H-M   'P 1'
#
loop_
_entity.id
_entity.type
_entity.pdbx_description
1 polymer ?
#
loop_
_entity_poly.entity_id
_entity_poly.type
_entity_poly.pdbx_seq_one_letter_code
_entity_poly.pdbx_strand_id
1 'polypeptide(L)' 'MNMAILILDMASFIPKLKGYAKEAALGLIEWAFKQAGVKAITANCSEENFASQKILTFLNFNVVKEYEGMIYWKLLSTN' A
#
# COMPACT_ATOMS: atom_id res chain seq x y z
N MET A 1 -19.39 11.59 -6.38
CA MET A 1 -18.11 11.20 -7.00
C MET A 1 -17.35 10.37 -5.98
N ASN A 2 -17.70 9.08 -5.88
CA ASN A 2 -17.35 8.23 -4.75
C ASN A 2 -15.96 7.63 -4.99
N MET A 3 -14.91 8.38 -4.67
CA MET A 3 -13.54 7.88 -4.74
C MET A 3 -13.28 7.13 -3.43
N ALA A 4 -13.63 5.85 -3.40
CA ALA A 4 -13.32 4.96 -2.29
C ALA A 4 -11.79 4.80 -2.21
N ILE A 5 -11.15 5.73 -1.52
CA ILE A 5 -9.76 5.62 -1.10
C ILE A 5 -9.81 4.69 0.11
N LEU A 6 -9.49 3.42 -0.09
CA LEU A 6 -9.25 2.53 1.03
C LEU A 6 -7.91 2.97 1.65
N ILE A 7 -7.98 3.84 2.66
CA ILE A 7 -6.83 4.17 3.52
C ILE A 7 -6.67 2.96 4.44
N LEU A 8 -6.10 1.88 3.90
CA LEU A 8 -5.51 0.87 4.76
C LEU A 8 -4.07 1.31 4.94
N ASP A 9 -3.69 1.63 6.17
CA ASP A 9 -2.30 1.71 6.58
C ASP A 9 -1.70 0.28 6.54
N MET A 10 -1.55 -0.28 5.32
CA MET A 10 -1.00 -1.61 5.11
C MET A 10 0.45 -1.69 5.62
N ALA A 11 1.15 -0.55 5.64
CA ALA A 11 2.54 -0.46 6.03
C ALA A 11 2.78 -0.87 7.49
N SER A 12 1.82 -0.64 8.40
CA SER A 12 1.91 -1.05 9.81
C SER A 12 1.40 -2.48 10.08
N PHE A 13 0.59 -3.03 9.18
CA PHE A 13 0.01 -4.38 9.30
C PHE A 13 0.93 -5.48 8.75
N ILE A 14 1.53 -5.26 7.58
CA ILE A 14 2.35 -6.26 6.87
C ILE A 14 3.56 -6.77 7.68
N PRO A 15 4.35 -5.95 8.40
CA PRO A 15 5.55 -6.45 9.09
C PRO A 15 5.26 -7.44 10.23
N LYS A 16 4.01 -7.53 10.72
CA LYS A 16 3.63 -8.40 11.85
C LYS A 16 3.39 -9.86 11.45
N LEU A 17 3.24 -10.17 10.17
CA LEU A 17 2.90 -11.51 9.68
C LEU A 17 4.17 -12.24 9.20
N LYS A 18 4.90 -12.88 10.13
CA LYS A 18 6.06 -13.69 9.78
C LYS A 18 5.65 -14.85 8.84
N GLY A 19 6.07 -14.77 7.57
CA GLY A 19 5.90 -15.83 6.56
C GLY A 19 4.73 -15.68 5.59
N TYR A 20 3.69 -14.92 5.94
CA TYR A 20 2.48 -14.74 5.09
C TYR A 20 2.12 -13.28 4.79
N ALA A 21 2.93 -12.35 5.28
CA ALA A 21 2.76 -10.90 5.09
C ALA A 21 2.56 -10.52 3.62
N LYS A 22 3.29 -11.19 2.72
CA LYS A 22 3.28 -10.91 1.29
C LYS A 22 2.00 -11.43 0.63
N GLU A 23 1.61 -12.66 0.92
CA GLU A 23 0.40 -13.31 0.41
C GLU A 23 -0.84 -12.55 0.90
N ALA A 24 -0.86 -12.17 2.18
CA ALA A 24 -1.92 -11.34 2.75
C ALA A 24 -2.00 -9.96 2.08
N ALA A 25 -0.86 -9.32 1.84
CA ALA A 25 -0.82 -8.03 1.15
C ALA A 25 -1.34 -8.14 -0.29
N LEU A 26 -0.93 -9.17 -1.03
CA LEU A 26 -1.41 -9.43 -2.39
C LEU A 26 -2.91 -9.71 -2.41
N GLY A 27 -3.41 -10.56 -1.51
CA GLY A 27 -4.85 -10.86 -1.41
C GLY A 27 -5.69 -9.62 -1.09
N LEU A 28 -5.18 -8.72 -0.23
CA LEU A 28 -5.83 -7.44 0.07
C LEU A 28 -5.83 -6.49 -1.12
N ILE A 29 -4.72 -6.40 -1.86
CA ILE A 29 -4.63 -5.59 -3.08
C ILE A 29 -5.61 -6.10 -4.14
N GLU A 30 -5.65 -7.41 -4.39
CA GLU A 30 -6.59 -8.03 -5.31
C GLU A 30 -8.04 -7.80 -4.90
N TRP A 31 -8.35 -7.99 -3.61
CA TRP A 31 -9.69 -7.74 -3.08
C TRP A 31 -10.10 -6.26 -3.22
N ALA A 32 -9.18 -5.33 -2.95
CA ALA A 32 -9.44 -3.90 -3.06
C ALA A 32 -9.73 -3.49 -4.51
N PHE A 33 -8.96 -3.98 -5.49
CA PHE A 33 -9.20 -3.68 -6.89
C PHE A 33 -10.43 -4.39 -7.49
N LYS A 34 -10.95 -5.45 -6.86
CA LYS A 34 -12.26 -6.02 -7.21
C LYS A 34 -13.44 -5.15 -6.80
N GLN A 35 -13.24 -4.16 -5.92
CA GLN A 35 -14.32 -3.26 -5.51
C GLN A 35 -14.62 -2.24 -6.61
N ALA A 36 -15.91 -2.08 -6.94
CA ALA A 36 -16.33 -1.15 -7.97
C ALA A 36 -15.91 0.29 -7.63
N GLY A 37 -15.15 0.92 -8.55
CA GLY A 37 -14.73 2.33 -8.42
C GLY A 37 -13.40 2.55 -7.71
N VAL A 38 -12.71 1.51 -7.24
CA VAL A 38 -11.34 1.63 -6.71
C VAL A 38 -10.35 1.78 -7.85
N LYS A 39 -9.74 2.95 -7.96
CA LYS A 39 -8.75 3.28 -9.02
C LYS A 39 -7.30 3.23 -8.55
N ALA A 40 -7.10 3.32 -7.24
CA ALA A 40 -5.79 3.33 -6.63
C ALA A 40 -5.85 2.93 -5.15
N ILE A 41 -4.74 2.41 -4.66
CA ILE A 41 -4.47 2.15 -3.25
C ILE A 41 -3.33 3.07 -2.83
N THR A 42 -3.44 3.68 -1.65
CA THR A 42 -2.42 4.57 -1.10
C THR A 42 -1.91 4.04 0.23
N ALA A 43 -0.62 4.18 0.47
CA ALA A 43 0.03 3.85 1.75
C ALA A 43 0.99 4.96 2.16
N ASN A 44 1.36 5.03 3.43
CA ASN A 44 2.46 5.87 3.88
C ASN A 44 3.31 5.10 4.89
N CYS A 45 4.58 5.48 4.99
CA CYS A 45 5.47 4.98 6.02
C CYS A 45 6.52 6.02 6.35
N SER A 46 7.12 5.93 7.54
CA SER A 46 8.28 6.75 7.88
C SER A 46 9.46 6.42 6.96
N GLU A 47 10.27 7.43 6.64
CA GLU A 47 11.54 7.29 5.93
C GLU A 47 12.55 6.40 6.67
N GLU A 48 12.38 6.22 7.98
CA GLU A 48 13.21 5.32 8.79
C GLU A 48 12.70 3.86 8.76
N ASN A 49 11.48 3.64 8.29
CA ASN A 49 10.89 2.30 8.23
C ASN A 49 11.24 1.58 6.92
N PHE A 50 12.51 1.20 6.80
CA PHE A 50 13.06 0.50 5.64
C PHE A 50 12.35 -0.84 5.33
N ALA A 51 11.78 -1.51 6.33
CA ALA A 51 11.06 -2.75 6.13
C ALA A 51 9.77 -2.52 5.32
N SER A 52 8.96 -1.53 5.71
CA SER A 52 7.74 -1.17 4.99
C SER A 52 8.06 -0.62 3.59
N GLN A 53 9.11 0.20 3.44
CA GLN A 53 9.54 0.69 2.13
C GLN A 53 9.90 -0.45 1.18
N LYS A 54 10.68 -1.44 1.64
CA LYS A 54 11.03 -2.62 0.82
C LYS A 54 9.80 -3.40 0.35
N ILE A 55 8.81 -3.57 1.23
CA ILE A 55 7.56 -4.26 0.90
C ILE A 55 6.77 -3.46 -0.13
N LEU A 56 6.60 -2.15 0.06
CA LEU A 56 5.85 -1.29 -0.86
C LEU A 56 6.50 -1.25 -2.25
N THR A 57 7.83 -1.13 -2.30
CA THR A 57 8.61 -1.26 -3.55
C THR A 57 8.41 -2.63 -4.20
N PHE A 58 8.45 -3.71 -3.42
CA PHE A 58 8.22 -5.07 -3.93
C PHE A 58 6.80 -5.25 -4.49
N LEU A 59 5.81 -4.59 -3.92
CA LEU A 59 4.40 -4.62 -4.35
C LEU A 59 4.09 -3.62 -5.48
N ASN A 60 5.12 -3.06 -6.14
CA ASN A 60 5.01 -2.09 -7.23
C ASN A 60 4.27 -0.79 -6.86
N PHE A 61 4.26 -0.40 -5.60
CA PHE A 61 3.84 0.95 -5.23
C PHE A 61 4.89 1.97 -5.70
N ASN A 62 4.41 3.13 -6.13
CA ASN A 62 5.27 4.26 -6.51
C ASN A 62 5.20 5.35 -5.45
N VAL A 63 6.34 5.97 -5.13
CA VAL A 63 6.37 7.16 -4.27
C VAL A 63 5.68 8.31 -5.01
N VAL A 64 4.77 9.00 -4.32
CA VAL A 64 4.02 10.15 -4.87
C VAL A 64 4.30 11.45 -4.12
N LYS A 65 4.76 11.37 -2.87
CA LYS A 65 5.09 12.53 -2.04
C LYS A 65 6.01 12.08 -0.89
N GLU A 66 6.93 12.95 -0.50
CA GLU A 66 7.67 12.85 0.76
C GLU A 66 7.44 14.15 1.54
N TYR A 67 7.11 14.04 2.82
CA TYR A 67 6.80 15.20 3.67
C TYR A 67 6.95 14.86 5.14
N GLU A 68 7.66 15.71 5.89
CA GLU A 68 7.85 15.58 7.35
C GLU A 68 8.28 14.17 7.80
N GLY A 69 9.29 13.60 7.14
CA GLY A 69 9.82 12.27 7.47
C GLY A 69 8.89 11.10 7.10
N MET A 70 7.83 11.36 6.34
CA MET A 70 6.89 10.37 5.83
C MET A 70 6.95 10.28 4.30
N ILE A 71 6.99 9.05 3.79
CA ILE A 71 6.92 8.72 2.38
C ILE A 71 5.50 8.24 2.07
N TYR A 72 4.86 8.84 1.08
CA TYR A 72 3.55 8.50 0.58
C TYR A 72 3.67 7.72 -0.73
N TRP A 73 2.92 6.64 -0.82
CA TRP A 73 3.00 5.64 -1.86
C TRP A 73 1.64 5.46 -2.51
N LYS A 74 1.64 5.10 -3.80
CA LYS A 74 0.44 4.82 -4.57
C LYS A 74 0.63 3.63 -5.51
N LEU A 75 -0.33 2.73 -5.47
CA LEU A 75 -0.50 1.66 -6.46
C LEU A 75 -1.74 1.97 -7.29
N LEU A 76 -1.59 1.98 -8.61
CA LEU A 76 -2.71 2.18 -9.53
C LEU A 76 -3.33 0.84 -9.89
N SER A 77 -4.65 0.83 -10.08
CA SER A 77 -5.31 -0.32 -10.68
C SER A 77 -4.80 -0.47 -12.11
N THR A 78 -4.27 -1.63 -12.46
CA THR A 78 -4.01 -1.98 -13.85
C THR A 78 -5.37 -2.20 -14.51
N ASN A 79 -5.76 -1.30 -15.42
CA ASN A 79 -6.98 -1.43 -16.23
C ASN A 79 -6.99 -2.73 -17.02
#